data_AF-A0A4U3APH4-F1
#
_entry.id   AF-A0A4U3APH4-F1
#
_cell.length_a   1.000
_cell.length_b   1.000
_cell.length_c   1.000
_cell.angle_alpha   90.00
_cell.angle_beta   90.00
_cell.angle_gamma   90.00
#
_symmetry.space_group_name_H-M   'P 1'
#
loop_
_entity.id
_entity.type
_entity.pdbx_description
1 polymer ?
#
loop_
_entity_poly.entity_id
_entity_poly.type
_entity_poly.pdbx_seq_one_letter_code
_entity_poly.pdbx_strand_id
1 'polypeptide(L)' 'MMKDVQKLSPDLFQQANQNNVDNEVIARPSLTFWQDVRRRLFQHKGAMFGFILLALIILLAVLGPM' A
#
# COMPACT_ATOMS: atom_id res chain seq x y z
N MET A 1 -29.98 3.61 35.24
CA MET A 1 -29.14 4.62 34.56
C MET A 1 -29.38 4.52 33.05
N MET A 2 -30.64 4.76 32.63
CA MET A 2 -31.12 4.68 31.23
C MET A 2 -32.36 5.59 31.14
N LYS A 3 -32.19 6.91 31.21
CA LYS A 3 -33.31 7.87 31.08
C LYS A 3 -33.25 8.69 29.80
N ASP A 4 -32.20 8.53 29.01
CA ASP A 4 -31.87 9.45 27.90
C ASP A 4 -32.27 8.91 26.52
N VAL A 5 -32.58 7.61 26.41
CA VAL A 5 -33.03 6.98 25.15
C VAL A 5 -34.44 7.46 24.75
N GLN A 6 -35.25 7.91 25.72
CA GLN A 6 -36.63 8.35 25.48
C GLN A 6 -36.74 9.74 24.83
N LYS A 7 -35.63 10.45 24.58
CA LYS A 7 -35.61 11.78 23.95
C LYS A 7 -34.65 11.87 22.76
N LEU A 8 -34.60 10.83 21.94
CA LEU A 8 -33.88 10.92 20.68
C LEU A 8 -34.79 11.57 19.62
N SER A 9 -34.40 12.76 19.17
CA SER A 9 -35.10 13.46 18.08
C SER A 9 -34.89 12.68 16.77
N PRO A 10 -35.94 12.47 15.95
CA PRO A 10 -35.81 11.84 14.63
C PRO A 10 -34.81 12.55 13.70
N ASP A 11 -34.58 13.83 13.94
CA ASP A 11 -33.61 14.68 13.23
C ASP A 11 -32.17 14.16 13.32
N LEU A 12 -31.82 13.43 14.39
CA LEU A 12 -30.50 12.84 14.59
C LEU A 12 -30.21 11.63 13.70
N PHE A 13 -31.22 11.13 12.99
CA PHE A 13 -31.15 9.94 12.12
C PHE A 13 -31.47 10.26 10.67
N GLN A 14 -31.27 11.51 10.26
CA GLN A 14 -31.39 11.88 8.86
C GLN A 14 -30.30 11.22 8.02
N GLN A 15 -30.63 10.94 6.77
CA GLN A 15 -29.70 10.37 5.81
C GLN A 15 -28.49 11.30 5.69
N ALA A 16 -27.30 10.76 5.95
CA ALA A 16 -26.07 11.51 5.79
C ALA A 16 -25.97 12.05 4.34
N ASN A 17 -25.70 13.34 4.21
CA ASN A 17 -25.54 13.98 2.92
C ASN A 17 -24.32 13.38 2.20
N GLN A 18 -24.54 12.67 1.10
CA GLN A 18 -23.49 11.97 0.33
C GLN A 18 -22.46 12.92 -0.29
N ASN A 19 -22.74 14.22 -0.36
CA ASN A 19 -21.85 15.21 -0.98
C ASN A 19 -20.47 15.30 -0.30
N ASN A 20 -20.32 14.82 0.94
CA ASN A 20 -19.04 14.77 1.67
C ASN A 20 -18.32 13.41 1.59
N VAL A 21 -18.94 12.38 0.99
CA VAL A 21 -18.36 11.03 0.88
C VAL A 21 -17.11 11.02 -0.01
N ASP A 22 -17.02 11.96 -0.95
CA ASP A 22 -15.84 12.12 -1.82
C ASP A 22 -14.56 12.48 -1.04
N ASN A 23 -14.69 13.14 0.12
CA ASN A 23 -13.55 13.48 0.99
C ASN A 23 -13.07 12.31 1.87
N GLU A 24 -13.85 11.23 1.96
CA GLU A 24 -13.50 9.99 2.68
C GLU A 24 -13.05 8.88 1.74
N VAL A 25 -13.02 9.14 0.43
CA VAL A 25 -12.41 8.22 -0.53
C VAL A 25 -10.92 8.15 -0.19
N ILE A 26 -10.52 6.98 0.32
CA ILE A 26 -9.11 6.62 0.51
C ILE A 26 -8.48 6.54 -0.89
N ALA A 27 -8.10 7.69 -1.45
CA ALA A 27 -7.50 7.85 -2.77
C ALA A 27 -6.05 7.35 -2.82
N ARG A 28 -5.62 6.52 -1.86
CA ARG A 28 -4.32 5.86 -1.96
C ARG A 28 -4.45 4.77 -3.01
N PRO A 29 -3.73 4.85 -4.14
CA PRO A 29 -3.76 3.78 -5.12
C PRO A 29 -3.36 2.48 -4.41
N SER A 30 -4.18 1.44 -4.51
CA SER A 30 -3.83 0.11 -4.03
C SER A 30 -2.71 -0.43 -4.91
N LEU A 31 -1.47 -0.22 -4.46
CA LEU A 31 -0.33 -0.87 -5.08
C LEU A 31 -0.46 -2.38 -4.90
N THR A 32 -0.35 -3.11 -6.00
CA THR A 32 -0.27 -4.57 -5.93
C THR A 32 1.02 -4.97 -5.22
N PHE A 33 0.99 -6.10 -4.52
CA PHE A 33 2.15 -6.61 -3.77
C PHE A 33 3.44 -6.62 -4.62
N TRP A 34 3.37 -7.11 -5.85
CA TRP A 34 4.49 -7.13 -6.79
C TRP A 34 5.02 -5.74 -7.16
N GLN A 35 4.14 -4.75 -7.28
CA GLN A 35 4.55 -3.37 -7.54
C GLN A 35 5.29 -2.76 -6.34
N ASP A 36 4.90 -3.11 -5.12
CA ASP A 36 5.60 -2.62 -3.93
C ASP A 36 6.96 -3.34 -3.75
N VAL A 37 7.01 -4.65 -3.99
CA VAL A 37 8.26 -5.43 -3.92
C VAL A 37 9.30 -4.91 -4.90
N ARG A 38 8.95 -4.74 -6.19
CA ARG A 38 9.91 -4.19 -7.18
C ARG A 38 10.39 -2.80 -6.76
N ARG A 39 9.49 -1.94 -6.28
CA ARG A 39 9.84 -0.57 -5.88
C ARG A 39 10.85 -0.56 -4.74
N ARG A 40 10.62 -1.39 -3.72
CA ARG A 40 11.53 -1.51 -2.57
C ARG A 40 12.87 -2.10 -2.99
N LEU A 41 12.87 -3.16 -3.81
CA LEU A 41 14.09 -3.79 -4.30
C LEU A 41 15.03 -2.80 -4.99
N PHE A 42 14.49 -1.95 -5.89
CA PHE A 42 15.29 -0.96 -6.62
C PHE A 42 15.62 0.31 -5.81
N GLN A 43 14.83 0.65 -4.79
CA GLN A 43 15.14 1.80 -3.91
C GLN A 43 16.26 1.50 -2.92
N HIS A 44 16.43 0.25 -2.49
CA HIS A 44 17.43 -0.13 -1.50
C HIS A 44 18.80 -0.39 -2.13
N LYS A 45 19.76 0.51 -1.88
CA LYS A 45 21.15 0.40 -2.37
C LYS A 45 21.84 -0.91 -1.96
N GLY A 46 21.59 -1.40 -0.74
CA GLY A 46 22.17 -2.67 -0.26
C GLY A 46 21.60 -3.89 -1.00
N ALA A 47 20.29 -3.89 -1.28
CA ALA A 47 19.67 -4.96 -2.05
C ALA A 47 20.18 -4.97 -3.50
N MET A 48 20.35 -3.78 -4.10
CA MET A 48 20.93 -3.64 -5.43
C MET A 48 22.40 -4.09 -5.50
N PHE A 49 23.19 -3.84 -4.46
CA PHE A 49 24.56 -4.36 -4.40
C PHE A 49 24.60 -5.89 -4.45
N GLY A 50 23.76 -6.55 -3.64
CA GLY A 50 23.64 -8.01 -3.67
C GLY A 50 23.17 -8.54 -5.03
N PHE A 51 22.22 -7.85 -5.66
CA PHE A 51 21.73 -8.18 -7.00
C PHE A 51 22.83 -8.07 -8.07
N ILE A 52 23.63 -7.00 -8.03
CA ILE A 52 24.76 -6.81 -8.96
C ILE A 52 25.85 -7.86 -8.74
N LEU A 53 26.19 -8.15 -7.48
CA LEU A 53 27.16 -9.19 -7.15
C LEU A 53 26.72 -10.57 -7.69
N LEU A 54 25.45 -10.91 -7.50
CA LEU A 54 24.87 -12.13 -8.03
C LEU A 54 24.95 -12.18 -9.57
N ALA A 55 24.61 -11.08 -10.24
CA ALA A 55 24.71 -10.99 -11.70
C ALA A 55 26.17 -11.17 -12.18
N LEU A 56 27.15 -10.60 -11.49
CA LEU A 56 28.57 -10.79 -11.79
C LEU A 56 29.01 -12.25 -11.64
N ILE A 57 28.59 -12.93 -10.57
CA ILE A 57 28.88 -14.35 -10.35
C ILE A 57 28.30 -15.20 -11.48
N ILE A 58 27.04 -14.95 -11.87
CA ILE A 58 26.40 -15.66 -12.99
C ILE A 58 27.17 -15.42 -14.29
N LEU A 59 27.57 -14.19 -14.56
CA LEU A 59 28.33 -13.83 -15.76
C LEU A 59 29.69 -14.55 -15.78
N LEU A 60 30.42 -14.54 -14.66
CA LEU A 60 31.67 -15.29 -14.52
C LEU A 60 31.46 -16.80 -14.67
N ALA A 61 30.36 -17.36 -14.17
CA ALA A 61 30.06 -18.79 -14.29
C ALA A 61 29.71 -19.20 -15.73
N VAL A 62 29.08 -18.31 -16.51
CA VAL A 62 28.75 -18.56 -17.92
C VAL A 62 29.94 -18.33 -18.84
N LEU A 63 30.73 -17.27 -18.60
CA LEU A 63 31.89 -16.92 -19.44
C LEU A 63 33.18 -17.65 -19.06
N GLY A 64 33.37 -18.02 -17.79
CA GLY A 64 34.58 -18.72 -17.34
C GLY A 64 34.85 -20.07 -18.00
N PRO A 65 33.85 -20.91 -18.32
CA PRO A 65 34.06 -22.17 -19.03
C PRO A 65 34.05 -22.04 -20.57
N MET A 66 33.74 -20.87 -21.12
CA MET A 66 33.80 -20.58 -22.57
C MET A 66 35.20 -20.10 -22.96
#